data_AF-A0AA37TV65-F1
#
_entry.id   AF-A0AA37TV65-F1
#
_cell.length_a   1.000
_cell.length_b   1.000
_cell.length_c   1.000
_cell.angle_alpha   90.00
_cell.angle_beta   90.00
_cell.angle_gamma   90.00
#
_symmetry.space_group_name_H-M   'P 1'
#
loop_
_entity.id
_entity.type
_entity.pdbx_description
1 polymer ?
#
loop_
_entity_poly.entity_id
_entity_poly.type
_entity_poly.pdbx_seq_one_letter_code
_entity_poly.pdbx_strand_id
1 'polypeptide(L)'
;MVSPYILIILIICVVGFFALFFHPAGYRTLAKLSGYQSFFLCALTGMCLVLLGTLLYLPFGKGAHLFAEWAFCVSWRPFDALFEKAYPTAAIPSWIGTFAEVAVLSCVIALVFIPKKASDRKKAKVKALLNDSESPEFLELINDSNEFGLPILFTLSDRKVYIGYVFGVPTSDYNDVKIIPLVSGYRCKETLKFIPVTPYVTLYKEKHEKDENYTLNKYSVSLPLKDIVHGHLHNFEDHKRFIELESDPSKHSKGTISKA
;
A
#
# COMPACT_ATOMS: atom_id res chain seq x y z
N MET A 1 30.40 -30.79 -0.28
CA MET A 1 29.32 -31.17 0.65
C MET A 1 28.75 -29.88 1.24
N VAL A 2 27.48 -29.57 0.98
CA VAL A 2 26.83 -28.39 1.58
C VAL A 2 26.60 -28.69 3.05
N SER A 3 27.07 -27.81 3.94
CA SER A 3 26.89 -27.98 5.38
C SER A 3 25.39 -27.85 5.73
N PRO A 4 24.81 -28.71 6.59
CA PRO A 4 23.38 -28.70 6.92
C PRO A 4 22.90 -27.35 7.47
N TYR A 5 23.80 -26.58 8.09
CA TYR A 5 23.51 -25.24 8.60
C TYR A 5 23.16 -24.23 7.49
N ILE A 6 23.72 -24.38 6.29
CA ILE A 6 23.42 -23.50 5.16
C ILE A 6 21.97 -23.69 4.71
N LEU A 7 21.46 -24.92 4.75
CA LEU A 7 20.08 -25.24 4.40
C LEU A 7 19.09 -24.67 5.40
N ILE A 8 19.44 -24.69 6.70
CA ILE A 8 18.64 -24.06 7.76
C ILE A 8 18.54 -22.55 7.55
N ILE A 9 19.67 -21.89 7.31
CA ILE A 9 19.71 -20.44 7.04
C ILE A 9 18.86 -20.12 5.80
N LEU A 10 18.97 -20.93 4.74
CA LEU A 10 18.18 -20.76 3.53
C LEU A 10 16.67 -20.88 3.81
N ILE A 11 16.23 -21.89 4.58
CA ILE A 11 14.82 -22.06 4.94
C ILE A 11 14.31 -20.85 5.72
N ILE A 12 15.07 -20.37 6.71
CA ILE A 12 14.71 -19.16 7.48
C ILE A 12 14.53 -17.97 6.53
N CYS A 13 15.47 -17.77 5.60
CA CYS A 13 15.39 -16.69 4.62
C CYS A 13 14.17 -16.83 3.71
N VAL A 14 13.83 -18.04 3.25
CA VAL A 14 12.66 -18.29 2.40
C VAL A 14 11.36 -17.99 3.14
N VAL A 15 11.23 -18.42 4.40
CA VAL A 15 10.07 -18.11 5.25
C VAL A 15 9.89 -16.61 5.40
N GLY A 16 10.97 -15.89 5.73
CA GLY A 16 10.94 -14.44 5.87
C GLY A 16 10.66 -13.71 4.56
N PHE A 17 11.22 -14.19 3.45
CA PHE A 17 10.93 -13.67 2.11
C PHE A 17 9.45 -13.79 1.78
N PHE A 18 8.82 -14.95 2.00
CA PHE A 18 7.39 -15.13 1.75
C PHE A 18 6.53 -14.16 2.56
N ALA A 19 6.85 -14.00 3.86
CA ALA A 19 6.13 -13.06 4.72
C ALA A 19 6.23 -11.61 4.24
N LEU A 20 7.43 -11.18 3.86
CA LEU A 20 7.68 -9.82 3.37
C LEU A 20 7.07 -9.60 1.98
N PHE A 21 7.23 -10.55 1.07
CA PHE A 21 6.78 -10.44 -0.32
C PHE A 21 5.26 -10.28 -0.42
N PHE A 22 4.51 -10.99 0.41
CA PHE A 22 3.05 -10.89 0.41
C PHE A 22 2.49 -9.73 1.22
N HIS A 23 3.27 -9.14 2.13
CA HIS A 23 2.85 -8.00 2.92
C HIS A 23 3.18 -6.67 2.21
N PRO A 24 2.21 -5.78 1.91
CA PRO A 24 2.44 -4.57 1.12
C PRO A 24 3.58 -3.67 1.59
N ALA A 25 3.70 -3.45 2.90
CA ALA A 25 4.81 -2.68 3.47
C ALA A 25 6.15 -3.42 3.34
N GLY A 26 6.15 -4.73 3.57
CA GLY A 26 7.36 -5.56 3.50
C GLY A 26 7.92 -5.64 2.08
N TYR A 27 7.04 -5.78 1.09
CA TYR A 27 7.41 -5.77 -0.32
C TYR A 27 8.10 -4.46 -0.72
N ARG A 28 7.56 -3.32 -0.26
CA ARG A 28 8.12 -2.00 -0.56
C ARG A 28 9.51 -1.83 0.06
N THR A 29 9.67 -2.23 1.32
CA THR A 29 10.99 -2.23 1.98
C THR A 29 11.97 -3.12 1.23
N LEU A 30 11.55 -4.32 0.81
CA LEU A 30 12.40 -5.25 0.06
C LEU A 30 12.84 -4.67 -1.29
N ALA A 31 11.95 -3.98 -2.00
CA ALA A 31 12.23 -3.41 -3.32
C ALA A 31 13.29 -2.29 -3.29
N LYS A 32 13.47 -1.63 -2.14
CA LYS A 32 14.45 -0.54 -1.96
C LYS A 32 15.83 -1.01 -1.52
N LEU A 33 15.90 -2.18 -0.87
CA LEU A 33 17.12 -2.65 -0.23
C LEU A 33 18.08 -3.31 -1.25
N SER A 34 19.38 -3.12 -1.02
CA SER A 34 20.43 -3.75 -1.83
C SER A 34 20.58 -5.25 -1.47
N GLY A 35 21.19 -6.04 -2.36
CA GLY A 35 21.18 -7.51 -2.29
C GLY A 35 21.48 -8.13 -0.92
N TYR A 36 22.53 -7.66 -0.21
CA TYR A 36 22.86 -8.19 1.12
C TYR A 36 21.89 -7.71 2.21
N GLN A 37 21.38 -6.48 2.12
CA GLN A 37 20.45 -5.93 3.10
C GLN A 37 19.09 -6.64 3.01
N SER A 38 18.64 -6.94 1.80
CA SER A 38 17.43 -7.74 1.56
C SER A 38 17.57 -9.14 2.16
N PHE A 39 18.74 -9.76 2.03
CA PHE A 39 19.03 -11.04 2.67
C PHE A 39 18.94 -10.97 4.20
N PHE A 40 19.56 -9.97 4.84
CA PHE A 40 19.50 -9.81 6.29
C PHE A 40 18.08 -9.53 6.79
N LEU A 41 17.30 -8.72 6.06
CA LEU A 41 15.91 -8.44 6.42
C LEU A 41 15.05 -9.71 6.34
N CYS A 42 15.17 -10.48 5.25
CA CYS A 42 14.50 -11.78 5.11
C CYS A 42 14.90 -12.74 6.23
N ALA A 43 16.20 -12.83 6.56
CA ALA A 43 16.68 -13.67 7.64
C ALA A 43 16.09 -13.25 9.00
N LEU A 44 16.06 -11.95 9.30
CA LEU A 44 15.52 -11.42 10.56
C LEU A 44 14.01 -11.69 10.67
N THR A 45 13.23 -11.36 9.64
CA THR A 45 11.79 -11.63 9.63
C THR A 45 11.49 -13.12 9.74
N GLY A 46 12.24 -13.95 9.01
CA GLY A 46 12.14 -15.41 9.09
C GLY A 46 12.46 -15.94 10.48
N MET A 47 13.50 -15.41 11.12
CA MET A 47 13.88 -15.79 12.48
C MET A 47 12.78 -15.46 13.48
N CYS A 48 12.19 -14.25 13.42
CA CYS A 48 11.06 -13.88 14.26
C CYS A 48 9.85 -14.81 14.07
N LEU A 49 9.54 -15.20 12.82
CA LEU A 49 8.45 -16.12 12.51
C LEU A 49 8.72 -17.54 13.01
N VAL A 50 9.94 -18.05 12.85
CA VAL A 50 10.35 -19.36 13.36
C VAL A 50 10.31 -19.38 14.89
N LEU A 51 10.73 -18.31 15.55
CA LEU A 51 10.59 -18.17 17.01
C LEU A 51 9.12 -18.19 17.44
N LEU A 52 8.26 -17.44 16.74
CA LEU A 52 6.82 -17.43 17.01
C LEU A 52 6.18 -18.80 16.75
N GLY A 53 6.54 -19.46 15.65
CA GLY A 53 6.10 -20.82 15.32
C GLY A 53 6.55 -21.82 16.38
N THR A 54 7.78 -21.69 16.89
CA THR A 54 8.30 -22.52 17.99
C THR A 54 7.47 -22.31 19.26
N LEU A 55 7.21 -21.07 19.66
CA LEU A 55 6.39 -20.75 20.83
C LEU A 55 4.97 -21.32 20.71
N LEU A 56 4.37 -21.26 19.52
CA LEU A 56 3.06 -21.83 19.25
C LEU A 56 3.08 -23.36 19.20
N TYR A 57 4.20 -23.99 18.82
CA TYR A 57 4.35 -25.45 18.77
C TYR A 57 4.50 -26.08 20.17
N LEU A 58 5.14 -25.41 21.12
CA LEU A 58 5.37 -25.88 22.50
C LEU A 58 4.11 -26.42 23.23
N PRO A 59 2.95 -25.72 23.23
CA PRO A 59 1.74 -26.24 23.87
C PRO A 59 1.15 -27.46 23.16
N PHE A 60 1.33 -27.62 21.85
CA PHE A 60 0.91 -28.84 21.16
C PHE A 60 1.80 -30.02 21.54
N GLY A 61 3.11 -29.82 21.68
CA GLY A 61 4.03 -30.86 22.17
C GLY A 61 3.74 -31.30 23.61
N LYS A 62 3.47 -30.35 24.51
CA LYS A 62 3.16 -30.66 25.94
C LYS A 62 1.71 -31.11 26.16
N GLY A 63 0.76 -30.57 25.41
CA GLY A 63 -0.67 -30.92 25.48
C GLY A 63 -0.99 -32.27 24.84
N ALA A 64 -0.23 -32.67 23.80
CA ALA A 64 -0.31 -34.00 23.19
C ALA A 64 -0.06 -35.14 24.21
N HIS A 65 0.85 -34.93 25.16
CA HIS A 65 1.11 -35.90 26.23
C HIS A 65 -0.04 -36.03 27.24
N LEU A 66 -0.95 -35.05 27.32
CA LEU A 66 -2.12 -35.07 28.22
C LEU A 66 -3.39 -35.61 27.53
N PHE A 67 -3.51 -35.51 26.20
CA PHE A 67 -4.69 -35.90 25.41
C PHE A 67 -4.40 -37.04 24.40
N ALA A 68 -3.50 -37.95 24.79
CA ALA A 68 -2.85 -38.94 23.91
C ALA A 68 -3.76 -39.93 23.15
N GLU A 69 -5.08 -39.90 23.32
CA GLU A 69 -5.99 -40.79 22.58
C GLU A 69 -6.77 -40.12 21.44
N TRP A 70 -6.92 -38.78 21.43
CA TRP A 70 -7.77 -38.08 20.45
C TRP A 70 -7.09 -36.89 19.75
N ALA A 71 -5.89 -36.52 20.18
CA ALA A 71 -5.14 -35.51 19.47
C ALA A 71 -4.60 -36.13 18.17
N PHE A 72 -5.03 -35.58 17.04
CA PHE A 72 -4.26 -35.51 15.79
C PHE A 72 -2.93 -34.82 16.12
N CYS A 73 -2.07 -35.51 16.86
CA CYS A 73 -0.73 -35.06 17.11
C CYS A 73 -0.07 -35.05 15.76
N VAL A 74 0.46 -33.89 15.39
CA VAL A 74 1.57 -33.77 14.45
C VAL A 74 2.74 -34.52 15.10
N SER A 75 2.62 -35.84 15.19
CA SER A 75 3.66 -36.74 15.60
C SER A 75 4.42 -37.03 14.33
N TRP A 76 5.74 -36.84 14.37
CA TRP A 76 6.81 -37.28 13.47
C TRP A 76 6.54 -38.46 12.48
N ARG A 77 5.58 -39.34 12.77
CA ARG A 77 5.29 -40.59 12.06
C ARG A 77 5.04 -40.50 10.54
N PRO A 78 4.25 -39.55 9.98
CA PRO A 78 4.00 -39.53 8.54
C PRO A 78 5.22 -39.00 7.77
N PHE A 79 6.02 -38.12 8.37
CA PHE A 79 7.20 -37.56 7.73
C PHE A 79 8.37 -38.57 7.76
N ASP A 80 8.57 -39.25 8.89
CA ASP A 80 9.57 -40.31 9.02
C ASP A 80 9.25 -41.50 8.11
N ALA A 81 7.98 -41.92 8.01
CA ALA A 81 7.59 -42.97 7.07
C ALA A 81 7.85 -42.59 5.58
N LEU A 82 7.69 -41.31 5.22
CA LEU A 82 8.02 -40.81 3.89
C LEU A 82 9.53 -40.73 3.67
N PHE A 83 10.30 -40.32 4.69
CA PHE A 83 11.75 -40.15 4.61
C PHE A 83 12.53 -41.46 4.71
N GLU A 84 12.14 -42.39 5.57
CA GLU A 84 12.71 -43.75 5.62
C GLU A 84 12.52 -44.47 4.28
N LYS A 85 11.38 -44.24 3.62
CA LYS A 85 11.11 -44.76 2.27
C LYS A 85 11.98 -44.10 1.19
N ALA A 86 12.28 -42.80 1.33
CA ALA A 86 13.06 -42.05 0.35
C ALA A 86 14.58 -42.21 0.54
N TYR A 87 15.05 -42.36 1.78
CA TYR A 87 16.47 -42.39 2.17
C TYR A 87 16.75 -43.42 3.28
N PRO A 88 16.66 -44.73 2.98
CA PRO A 88 16.73 -45.80 3.98
C PRO A 88 18.07 -45.93 4.72
N THR A 89 19.14 -45.29 4.25
CA THR A 89 20.50 -45.40 4.82
C THR A 89 20.99 -44.13 5.53
N ALA A 90 20.20 -43.06 5.57
CA ALA A 90 20.60 -41.81 6.19
C ALA A 90 20.07 -41.72 7.64
N ALA A 91 20.96 -41.76 8.63
CA ALA A 91 20.61 -41.42 10.01
C ALA A 91 20.40 -39.91 10.13
N ILE A 92 19.16 -39.46 9.97
CA ILE A 92 18.79 -38.05 10.10
C ILE A 92 18.51 -37.76 11.59
N PRO A 93 19.18 -36.78 12.19
CA PRO A 93 18.85 -36.36 13.55
C PRO A 93 17.39 -35.89 13.68
N SER A 94 16.71 -36.31 14.74
CA SER A 94 15.29 -36.00 15.00
C SER A 94 14.96 -34.50 15.05
N TRP A 95 15.93 -33.66 15.42
CA TRP A 95 15.76 -32.20 15.45
C TRP A 95 15.50 -31.57 14.08
N ILE A 96 15.91 -32.22 12.98
CA ILE A 96 15.69 -31.75 11.61
C ILE A 96 14.21 -31.83 11.24
N GLY A 97 13.53 -32.91 11.64
CA GLY A 97 12.08 -33.08 11.41
C GLY A 97 11.27 -32.03 12.16
N THR A 98 11.55 -31.83 13.45
CA THR A 98 10.90 -30.79 14.26
C THR A 98 11.14 -29.39 13.67
N PHE A 99 12.34 -29.11 13.17
CA PHE A 99 12.63 -27.84 12.51
C PHE A 99 11.79 -27.66 11.24
N ALA A 100 11.64 -28.70 10.41
CA ALA A 100 10.82 -28.64 9.21
C ALA A 100 9.34 -28.37 9.52
N GLU A 101 8.78 -29.02 10.54
CA GLU A 101 7.40 -28.77 11.00
C GLU A 101 7.21 -27.33 11.47
N VAL A 102 8.14 -26.82 12.29
CA VAL A 102 8.11 -25.43 12.76
C VAL A 102 8.24 -24.46 11.58
N ALA A 103 9.07 -24.76 10.58
CA ALA A 103 9.19 -23.95 9.38
C ALA A 103 7.88 -23.92 8.57
N VAL A 104 7.20 -25.07 8.42
CA VAL A 104 5.88 -25.15 7.78
C VAL A 104 4.84 -24.34 8.56
N LEU A 105 4.79 -24.48 9.88
CA LEU A 105 3.89 -23.71 10.73
C LEU A 105 4.16 -22.19 10.59
N SER A 106 5.44 -21.80 10.52
CA SER A 106 5.86 -20.40 10.32
C SER A 106 5.39 -19.85 8.97
N CYS A 107 5.45 -20.66 7.90
CA CYS A 107 4.86 -20.30 6.61
C CYS A 107 3.34 -20.12 6.71
N VAL A 108 2.63 -21.02 7.40
CA VAL A 108 1.17 -20.91 7.57
C VAL A 108 0.81 -19.63 8.35
N ILE A 109 1.55 -19.32 9.41
CA ILE A 109 1.38 -18.07 10.17
C ILE A 109 1.58 -16.86 9.25
N ALA A 110 2.63 -16.86 8.42
CA ALA A 110 2.87 -15.78 7.47
C ALA A 110 1.69 -15.57 6.51
N LEU A 111 1.01 -16.64 6.08
CA LEU A 111 -0.17 -16.56 5.20
C LEU A 111 -1.40 -15.92 5.89
N VAL A 112 -1.52 -16.05 7.21
CA VAL A 112 -2.64 -15.45 7.97
C VAL A 112 -2.60 -13.93 7.93
N PHE A 113 -1.41 -13.34 7.91
CA PHE A 113 -1.21 -11.89 7.88
C PHE A 113 -1.38 -11.27 6.48
N ILE A 114 -1.67 -12.07 5.46
CA ILE A 114 -1.88 -11.58 4.10
C ILE A 114 -3.33 -11.10 3.93
N PRO A 115 -3.57 -9.84 3.50
CA PRO A 115 -4.92 -9.36 3.23
C PRO A 115 -5.60 -10.19 2.12
N LYS A 116 -6.67 -10.91 2.48
CA LYS A 116 -7.33 -11.87 1.58
C LYS A 116 -8.13 -11.17 0.47
N LYS A 117 -8.82 -10.06 0.77
CA LYS A 117 -9.64 -9.32 -0.21
C LYS A 117 -8.81 -8.35 -1.04
N ALA A 118 -9.12 -8.25 -2.34
CA ALA A 118 -8.43 -7.36 -3.27
C ALA A 118 -8.53 -5.87 -2.86
N SER A 119 -9.69 -5.44 -2.36
CA SER A 119 -9.90 -4.08 -1.83
C SER A 119 -8.95 -3.78 -0.66
N ASP A 120 -8.84 -4.71 0.29
CA ASP A 120 -8.02 -4.53 1.48
C ASP A 120 -6.53 -4.52 1.13
N ARG A 121 -6.11 -5.32 0.13
CA ARG A 121 -4.76 -5.24 -0.44
C ARG A 121 -4.47 -3.87 -1.03
N LYS A 122 -5.42 -3.29 -1.78
CA LYS A 122 -5.25 -1.95 -2.37
C LYS A 122 -5.13 -0.88 -1.26
N LYS A 123 -6.00 -0.91 -0.26
CA LYS A 123 -5.93 0.00 0.90
C LYS A 123 -4.62 -0.14 1.66
N ALA A 124 -4.18 -1.37 1.92
CA ALA A 124 -2.91 -1.61 2.60
C ALA A 124 -1.70 -1.13 1.79
N LYS A 125 -1.73 -1.27 0.45
CA LYS A 125 -0.70 -0.69 -0.44
C LYS A 125 -0.67 0.84 -0.39
N VAL A 126 -1.84 1.49 -0.49
CA VAL A 126 -1.94 2.96 -0.41
C VAL A 126 -1.45 3.45 0.95
N LYS A 127 -1.85 2.80 2.05
CA LYS A 127 -1.37 3.14 3.39
C LYS A 127 0.15 2.96 3.55
N ALA A 128 0.70 1.87 3.02
CA ALA A 128 2.15 1.65 3.03
C ALA A 128 2.91 2.69 2.19
N LEU A 129 2.29 3.17 1.11
CA LEU A 129 2.84 4.23 0.26
C LEU A 129 2.75 5.60 0.96
N LEU A 130 1.66 5.93 1.65
CA LEU A 130 1.50 7.20 2.39
C LEU A 130 2.47 7.32 3.58
N ASN A 131 2.74 6.22 4.27
CA ASN A 131 3.64 6.21 5.43
C ASN A 131 5.13 6.22 5.04
N ASP A 132 5.44 6.20 3.75
CA ASP A 132 6.82 6.18 3.26
C ASP A 132 7.38 7.59 3.11
N SER A 133 8.62 7.80 3.54
CA SER A 133 9.31 9.08 3.43
C SER A 133 9.63 9.46 1.98
N GLU A 134 9.73 8.47 1.09
CA GLU A 134 9.89 8.64 -0.36
C GLU A 134 8.55 8.51 -1.10
N SER A 135 7.45 8.84 -0.44
CA SER A 135 6.15 8.88 -1.10
C SER A 135 6.17 9.96 -2.21
N PRO A 136 5.53 9.69 -3.37
CA PRO A 136 5.43 10.68 -4.44
C PRO A 136 4.76 11.97 -3.96
N GLU A 137 5.20 13.10 -4.53
CA GLU A 137 4.63 14.40 -4.25
C GLU A 137 3.11 14.41 -4.50
N PHE A 138 2.40 15.16 -3.66
CA PHE A 138 0.93 15.29 -3.69
C PHE A 138 0.13 14.00 -3.42
N LEU A 139 0.76 12.86 -3.12
CA LEU A 139 0.01 11.63 -2.86
C LEU A 139 -0.97 11.75 -1.70
N GLU A 140 -0.57 12.38 -0.60
CA GLU A 140 -1.43 12.63 0.55
C GLU A 140 -2.64 13.48 0.13
N LEU A 141 -2.42 14.58 -0.59
CA LEU A 141 -3.48 15.40 -1.16
C LEU A 141 -4.43 14.62 -2.09
N ILE A 142 -3.89 13.70 -2.90
CA ILE A 142 -4.69 12.81 -3.76
C ILE A 142 -5.53 11.85 -2.90
N ASN A 143 -4.96 11.31 -1.82
CA ASN A 143 -5.69 10.46 -0.90
C ASN A 143 -6.81 11.24 -0.21
N ASP A 144 -6.53 12.44 0.28
CA ASP A 144 -7.50 13.33 0.92
C ASP A 144 -8.63 13.70 -0.03
N SER A 145 -8.32 13.99 -1.30
CA SER A 145 -9.33 14.25 -2.33
C SER A 145 -10.29 13.06 -2.51
N ASN A 146 -9.77 11.84 -2.46
CA ASN A 146 -10.59 10.63 -2.52
C ASN A 146 -11.38 10.38 -1.23
N GLU A 147 -10.82 10.72 -0.07
CA GLU A 147 -11.44 10.52 1.23
C GLU A 147 -12.58 11.53 1.46
N PHE A 148 -12.34 12.81 1.19
CA PHE A 148 -13.32 13.88 1.35
C PHE A 148 -14.27 14.05 0.15
N GLY A 149 -13.96 13.41 -0.98
CA GLY A 149 -14.73 13.58 -2.21
C GLY A 149 -14.65 15.00 -2.78
N LEU A 150 -13.53 15.70 -2.54
CA LEU A 150 -13.30 17.07 -3.02
C LEU A 150 -12.32 17.06 -4.21
N PRO A 151 -12.55 17.87 -5.26
CA PRO A 151 -11.61 17.99 -6.36
C PRO A 151 -10.34 18.72 -5.90
N ILE A 152 -9.25 18.56 -6.65
CA ILE A 152 -7.99 19.27 -6.42
C ILE A 152 -7.85 20.39 -7.45
N LEU A 153 -7.40 21.56 -7.00
CA LEU A 153 -6.91 22.63 -7.87
C LEU A 153 -5.41 22.47 -8.06
N PHE A 154 -4.99 22.11 -9.27
CA PHE A 154 -3.60 22.05 -9.70
C PHE A 154 -3.21 23.34 -10.44
N THR A 155 -2.13 23.97 -10.00
CA THR A 155 -1.48 25.09 -10.72
C THR A 155 -0.18 24.59 -11.34
N LEU A 156 -0.04 24.74 -12.65
CA LEU A 156 1.15 24.35 -13.41
C LEU A 156 2.16 25.49 -13.53
N SER A 157 3.40 25.14 -13.89
CA SER A 157 4.53 26.04 -14.11
C SER A 157 4.28 27.08 -15.21
N ASP A 158 3.48 26.74 -16.21
CA ASP A 158 3.06 27.62 -17.30
C ASP A 158 1.87 28.53 -16.95
N ARG A 159 1.47 28.57 -15.67
CA ARG A 159 0.29 29.26 -15.11
C ARG A 159 -1.06 28.67 -15.53
N LYS A 160 -1.12 27.55 -16.25
CA LYS A 160 -2.40 26.86 -16.44
C LYS A 160 -2.88 26.30 -15.11
N VAL A 161 -4.19 26.28 -14.96
CA VAL A 161 -4.86 25.76 -13.77
C VAL A 161 -5.91 24.76 -14.19
N TYR A 162 -5.94 23.63 -13.50
CA TYR A 162 -6.96 22.61 -13.64
C TYR A 162 -7.58 22.32 -12.29
N ILE A 163 -8.91 22.29 -12.22
CA ILE A 163 -9.67 21.87 -11.04
C ILE A 163 -10.39 20.59 -11.42
N GLY A 164 -10.14 19.48 -10.73
CA GLY A 164 -10.73 18.20 -11.09
C GLY A 164 -10.47 17.06 -10.11
N TYR A 165 -11.11 15.92 -10.37
CA TYR A 165 -10.89 14.70 -9.60
C TYR A 165 -9.76 13.88 -10.19
N VAL A 166 -8.94 13.29 -9.34
CA VAL A 166 -7.85 12.41 -9.78
C VAL A 166 -8.43 11.08 -10.22
N PHE A 167 -8.07 10.66 -11.44
CA PHE A 167 -8.52 9.42 -12.02
C PHE A 167 -7.57 8.28 -11.63
N GLY A 168 -7.90 7.63 -10.51
CA GLY A 168 -7.16 6.51 -9.97
C GLY A 168 -5.99 6.94 -9.08
N VAL A 169 -5.79 6.20 -7.98
CA VAL A 169 -4.63 6.40 -7.10
C VAL A 169 -3.45 5.64 -7.70
N PRO A 170 -2.35 6.31 -8.05
CA PRO A 170 -1.15 5.61 -8.50
C PRO A 170 -0.61 4.74 -7.36
N THR A 171 -0.27 3.48 -7.68
CA THR A 171 0.18 2.48 -6.70
C THR A 171 1.64 2.07 -6.88
N SER A 172 2.34 2.77 -7.77
CA SER A 172 3.75 2.62 -8.13
C SER A 172 4.33 4.00 -8.41
N ASP A 173 5.62 4.09 -8.72
CA ASP A 173 6.22 5.33 -9.21
C ASP A 173 5.47 5.80 -10.45
N TYR A 174 5.05 7.05 -10.43
CA TYR A 174 4.29 7.71 -11.49
C TYR A 174 4.90 9.08 -11.75
N ASN A 175 4.94 9.47 -13.03
CA ASN A 175 5.44 10.78 -13.44
C ASN A 175 4.30 11.77 -13.69
N ASP A 176 3.09 11.27 -13.91
CA ASP A 176 1.94 12.08 -14.29
C ASP A 176 0.73 11.74 -13.40
N VAL A 177 -0.06 12.76 -13.08
CA VAL A 177 -1.37 12.64 -12.44
C VAL A 177 -2.44 12.78 -13.52
N LYS A 178 -3.27 11.75 -13.68
CA LYS A 178 -4.45 11.84 -14.53
C LYS A 178 -5.61 12.45 -13.76
N ILE A 179 -6.25 13.45 -14.33
CA ILE A 179 -7.41 14.11 -13.74
C ILE A 179 -8.59 14.09 -14.70
N ILE A 180 -9.80 14.04 -14.16
CA ILE A 180 -11.03 14.41 -14.86
C ILE A 180 -11.29 15.88 -14.51
N PRO A 181 -11.00 16.82 -15.44
CA PRO A 181 -11.15 18.24 -15.15
C PRO A 181 -12.62 18.61 -15.05
N LEU A 182 -12.97 19.45 -14.09
CA LEU A 182 -14.27 20.10 -13.96
C LEU A 182 -14.20 21.50 -14.59
N VAL A 183 -13.10 22.21 -14.33
CA VAL A 183 -12.82 23.54 -14.87
C VAL A 183 -11.32 23.63 -15.20
N SER A 184 -10.97 24.27 -16.32
CA SER A 184 -9.59 24.72 -16.57
C SER A 184 -9.53 26.21 -16.85
N GLY A 185 -8.36 26.79 -16.66
CA GLY A 185 -8.09 28.19 -16.92
C GLY A 185 -6.62 28.51 -16.74
N TYR A 186 -6.32 29.75 -16.37
CA TYR A 186 -4.95 30.18 -16.10
C TYR A 186 -4.91 31.24 -15.01
N ARG A 187 -3.74 31.44 -14.40
CA ARG A 187 -3.50 32.58 -13.49
C ARG A 187 -3.01 33.78 -14.28
N CYS A 188 -3.64 34.94 -14.05
CA CYS A 188 -3.20 36.20 -14.65
C CYS A 188 -1.75 36.50 -14.25
N LYS A 189 -0.94 36.98 -15.20
CA LYS A 189 0.49 37.25 -14.96
C LYS A 189 0.72 38.35 -13.90
N GLU A 190 -0.13 39.37 -13.90
CA GLU A 190 0.04 40.55 -13.04
C GLU A 190 -0.61 40.34 -11.67
N THR A 191 -1.81 39.76 -11.63
CA THR A 191 -2.61 39.66 -10.39
C THR A 191 -2.55 38.28 -9.75
N LEU A 192 -2.01 37.26 -10.42
CA LEU A 192 -2.00 35.84 -10.03
C LEU A 192 -3.39 35.23 -9.75
N LYS A 193 -4.46 36.00 -10.00
CA LYS A 193 -5.85 35.55 -9.85
C LYS A 193 -6.16 34.49 -10.89
N PHE A 194 -6.87 33.46 -10.46
CA PHE A 194 -7.35 32.41 -11.33
C PHE A 194 -8.48 32.94 -12.23
N ILE A 195 -8.33 32.75 -13.54
CA ILE A 195 -9.32 33.09 -14.56
C ILE A 195 -9.81 31.77 -15.17
N PRO A 196 -11.06 31.34 -14.89
CA PRO A 196 -11.63 30.15 -15.51
C PRO A 196 -11.89 30.40 -16.99
N VAL A 197 -11.61 29.40 -17.84
CA VAL A 197 -11.77 29.48 -19.30
C VAL A 197 -12.69 28.39 -19.82
N THR A 198 -12.49 27.14 -19.40
CA THR A 198 -13.22 25.98 -19.95
C THR A 198 -13.99 25.26 -18.84
N PRO A 199 -15.33 25.38 -18.82
CA PRO A 199 -16.18 24.67 -17.85
C PRO A 199 -16.60 23.29 -18.39
N TYR A 200 -15.79 22.26 -18.14
CA TYR A 200 -16.04 20.90 -18.62
C TYR A 200 -17.34 20.30 -18.06
N VAL A 201 -17.76 20.70 -16.86
CA VAL A 201 -19.00 20.20 -16.23
C VAL A 201 -20.21 20.39 -17.16
N THR A 202 -20.30 21.52 -17.87
CA THR A 202 -21.40 21.80 -18.80
C THR A 202 -21.41 20.80 -19.95
N LEU A 203 -20.24 20.52 -20.53
CA LEU A 203 -20.08 19.53 -21.59
C LEU A 203 -20.45 18.12 -21.12
N TYR A 204 -20.04 17.76 -19.90
CA TYR A 204 -20.31 16.43 -19.34
C TYR A 204 -21.81 16.18 -19.16
N LYS A 205 -22.55 17.17 -18.65
CA LYS A 205 -24.00 17.09 -18.49
C LYS A 205 -24.70 16.91 -19.85
N GLU A 206 -24.36 17.75 -20.83
CA GLU A 206 -24.95 17.67 -22.17
C GLU A 206 -24.69 16.32 -22.84
N LYS A 207 -23.48 15.76 -22.69
CA LYS A 207 -23.11 14.49 -23.29
C LYS A 207 -23.73 13.29 -22.57
N HIS A 208 -23.82 13.33 -21.25
CA HIS A 208 -24.48 12.29 -20.46
C HIS A 208 -25.98 12.19 -20.79
N GLU A 209 -26.64 13.31 -21.11
CA GLU A 209 -28.05 13.31 -21.53
C GLU A 209 -28.27 12.73 -22.94
N LYS A 210 -27.25 12.77 -23.81
CA LYS A 210 -27.35 12.37 -25.22
C LYS A 210 -26.84 10.95 -25.51
N ASP A 211 -25.99 10.39 -24.66
CA ASP A 211 -25.32 9.10 -24.88
C ASP A 211 -25.30 8.28 -23.59
N GLU A 212 -26.07 7.19 -23.55
CA GLU A 212 -26.12 6.28 -22.40
C GLU A 212 -24.79 5.54 -22.14
N ASN A 213 -23.92 5.43 -23.15
CA ASN A 213 -22.58 4.81 -23.02
C ASN A 213 -21.47 5.85 -22.73
N TYR A 214 -21.86 7.03 -22.25
CA TYR A 214 -20.94 8.11 -21.94
C TYR A 214 -19.92 7.71 -20.84
N THR A 215 -18.63 7.88 -21.12
CA THR A 215 -17.55 7.60 -20.16
C THR A 215 -16.68 8.84 -19.94
N LEU A 216 -16.62 9.33 -18.70
CA LEU A 216 -15.86 10.53 -18.31
C LEU A 216 -14.36 10.42 -18.62
N ASN A 217 -13.80 9.21 -18.61
CA ASN A 217 -12.38 8.95 -18.81
C ASN A 217 -11.86 9.43 -20.17
N LYS A 218 -12.75 9.60 -21.16
CA LYS A 218 -12.41 10.15 -22.49
C LYS A 218 -11.90 11.59 -22.43
N TYR A 219 -12.23 12.32 -21.37
CA TYR A 219 -11.81 13.71 -21.15
C TYR A 219 -10.70 13.83 -20.10
N SER A 220 -10.07 12.71 -19.75
CA SER A 220 -8.97 12.74 -18.78
C SER A 220 -7.78 13.53 -19.35
N VAL A 221 -7.18 14.35 -18.48
CA VAL A 221 -5.97 15.13 -18.77
C VAL A 221 -4.84 14.58 -17.94
N SER A 222 -3.68 14.32 -18.56
CA SER A 222 -2.46 13.90 -17.86
C SER A 222 -1.64 15.14 -17.51
N LEU A 223 -1.35 15.32 -16.22
CA LEU A 223 -0.55 16.43 -15.70
C LEU A 223 0.81 15.90 -15.23
N PRO A 224 1.93 16.31 -15.83
CA PRO A 224 3.25 15.92 -15.34
C PRO A 224 3.50 16.47 -13.94
N LEU A 225 3.89 15.62 -12.98
CA LEU A 225 4.14 16.00 -11.58
C LEU A 225 5.17 17.13 -11.48
N LYS A 226 6.26 17.03 -12.25
CA LYS A 226 7.33 18.04 -12.30
C LYS A 226 6.86 19.45 -12.68
N ASP A 227 5.71 19.55 -13.36
CA ASP A 227 5.16 20.81 -13.82
C ASP A 227 4.11 21.36 -12.84
N ILE A 228 3.66 20.57 -11.86
CA ILE A 228 2.73 21.00 -10.82
C ILE A 228 3.51 21.80 -9.77
N VAL A 229 3.21 23.09 -9.69
CA VAL A 229 3.85 23.99 -8.70
C VAL A 229 3.07 24.00 -7.39
N HIS A 230 1.73 23.90 -7.46
CA HIS A 230 0.89 23.96 -6.28
C HIS A 230 -0.40 23.14 -6.47
N GLY A 231 -0.84 22.49 -5.40
CA GLY A 231 -2.07 21.71 -5.33
C GLY A 231 -2.75 21.91 -3.97
N HIS A 232 -4.08 22.05 -3.96
CA HIS A 232 -4.90 22.01 -2.74
C HIS A 232 -6.31 21.50 -3.04
N LEU A 233 -6.98 20.99 -2.00
CA LEU A 233 -8.39 20.60 -2.08
C LEU A 233 -9.24 21.84 -2.36
N HIS A 234 -10.11 21.73 -3.35
CA HIS A 234 -10.94 22.83 -3.81
C HIS A 234 -12.40 22.54 -3.53
N ASN A 235 -13.02 23.34 -2.66
CA ASN A 235 -14.46 23.35 -2.48
C ASN A 235 -15.09 24.49 -3.29
N PHE A 236 -15.93 24.14 -4.26
CA PHE A 236 -16.66 25.13 -5.07
C PHE A 236 -17.68 25.93 -4.26
N GLU A 237 -18.21 25.36 -3.17
CA GLU A 237 -19.21 26.02 -2.32
C GLU A 237 -18.61 27.20 -1.55
N ASP A 238 -17.39 27.01 -1.04
CA ASP A 238 -16.69 28.02 -0.24
C ASP A 238 -15.99 29.09 -1.09
N HIS A 239 -15.87 28.88 -2.42
CA HIS A 239 -15.10 29.77 -3.29
C HIS A 239 -15.60 31.22 -3.25
N LYS A 240 -16.92 31.44 -3.25
CA LYS A 240 -17.50 32.79 -3.14
C LYS A 240 -17.10 33.45 -1.83
N ARG A 241 -17.11 32.69 -0.73
CA ARG A 241 -16.77 33.18 0.60
C ARG A 241 -15.29 33.54 0.69
N PHE A 242 -14.40 32.78 0.06
CA PHE A 242 -12.99 33.12 -0.04
C PHE A 242 -12.78 34.45 -0.78
N ILE A 243 -13.44 34.66 -1.92
CA ILE A 243 -13.34 35.92 -2.66
C ILE A 243 -13.83 37.11 -1.81
N GLU A 244 -14.95 36.94 -1.11
CA GLU A 244 -15.49 37.99 -0.23
C GLU A 244 -14.51 38.35 0.89
N LEU A 245 -13.90 37.35 1.54
CA LEU A 245 -12.93 37.56 2.62
C LEU A 245 -11.61 38.17 2.09
N GLU A 246 -11.15 37.77 0.91
CA GLU A 246 -9.97 38.37 0.27
C GLU A 246 -10.20 39.84 -0.12
N SER A 247 -11.44 40.19 -0.47
CA SER A 247 -11.80 41.56 -0.88
C SER A 247 -11.99 42.53 0.31
N ASP A 248 -12.35 42.01 1.49
CA ASP A 248 -12.62 42.81 2.68
C ASP A 248 -11.92 42.22 3.92
N PRO A 249 -10.66 42.61 4.17
CA PRO A 249 -9.88 42.13 5.30
C PRO A 249 -10.52 42.39 6.67
N SER A 250 -11.41 43.39 6.78
CA SER A 250 -12.05 43.75 8.06
C SER A 250 -13.00 42.66 8.59
N LYS A 251 -13.44 41.75 7.73
CA LYS A 251 -14.32 40.62 8.06
C LYS A 251 -13.58 39.38 8.58
N HIS A 252 -12.25 39.42 8.70
CA HIS A 252 -11.49 38.34 9.33
C HIS A 252 -11.79 38.32 10.83
N SER A 253 -12.81 37.55 11.24
CA SER A 253 -13.07 37.33 12.66
C SER A 253 -11.89 36.57 13.27
N LYS A 254 -11.47 36.96 14.48
CA LYS A 254 -10.46 36.23 15.26
C LYS A 254 -11.05 34.90 15.76
N GLY A 255 -11.28 33.96 14.84
CA GLY A 255 -11.67 32.61 15.17
C GLY A 255 -10.47 31.87 15.75
N THR A 256 -10.51 31.55 17.05
CA THR A 256 -9.53 30.65 17.66
C THR A 256 -9.69 29.27 17.03
N ILE A 257 -8.71 28.84 16.21
CA ILE A 257 -8.68 27.49 15.65
C ILE A 257 -8.36 26.53 16.81
N SER A 258 -9.37 25.84 17.32
CA SER A 258 -9.16 24.69 18.20
C SER A 258 -8.60 23.57 17.35
N LYS A 259 -7.32 23.22 17.55
CA LYS A 259 -6.75 22.00 16.96
C LYS A 259 -7.52 20.80 17.52
N ALA A 260 -8.14 20.03 16.63
CA ALA A 260 -8.66 18.69 16.94
C ALA A 260 -7.53 17.67 16.88
#